data_AF-A0A2N9FRJ1-F1
#
_entry.id   AF-A0A2N9FRJ1-F1
#
_cell.length_a   1.000
_cell.length_b   1.000
_cell.length_c   1.000
_cell.angle_alpha   90.00
_cell.angle_beta   90.00
_cell.angle_gamma   90.00
#
_symmetry.space_group_name_H-M   'P 1'
#
loop_
_entity.id
_entity.type
_entity.pdbx_description
1 polymer ?
#
loop_
_entity_poly.entity_id
_entity_poly.type
_entity_poly.pdbx_seq_one_letter_code
_entity_poly.pdbx_strand_id
1 'polypeptide(L)'
;MPMSLEEYHVAHTYVVMKMSQQHTTGNEGIEVLENKMFEDNALGKGRYTNKVYHLQSKVPAWLTTFAPADSLIMQEEAWNAFPKCKSGLPRLHDFTLCCPYFPRFQLTIETVHRPDKGQSENVHGLSEEQLATREVEYIDIASTEKDYWSYLVGNNNVDFSKFKSEKTGRGPLLEGWQDRCDPVMTAYKLVTIDAPYWGFGYRLEQALILFNFVNMANQQRTCYKRKQEGKKILFHLC
;
A
#
# COMPACT_ATOMS: atom_id res chain seq x y z
N MET A 1 7.48 3.38 10.61
CA MET A 1 7.02 4.76 10.34
C MET A 1 7.13 5.61 11.61
N PRO A 2 7.68 6.83 11.55
CA PRO A 2 7.90 7.74 12.70
C PRO A 2 6.62 8.52 13.09
N MET A 3 5.54 7.79 13.37
CA MET A 3 4.25 8.33 13.79
C MET A 3 3.41 7.30 14.54
N SER A 4 2.37 7.73 15.26
CA SER A 4 1.43 6.81 15.89
C SER A 4 0.48 6.15 14.87
N LEU A 5 -0.24 5.10 15.29
CA LEU A 5 -1.23 4.43 14.45
C LEU A 5 -2.38 5.36 14.04
N GLU A 6 -2.83 6.22 14.94
CA GLU A 6 -3.90 7.19 14.71
C GLU A 6 -3.44 8.27 13.72
N GLU A 7 -2.21 8.74 13.85
CA GLU A 7 -1.62 9.69 12.92
C GLU A 7 -1.46 9.09 11.52
N TYR A 8 -0.99 7.85 11.47
CA TYR A 8 -0.83 7.10 10.23
C TYR A 8 -2.17 6.91 9.51
N HIS A 9 -3.22 6.56 10.23
CA HIS A 9 -4.55 6.37 9.64
C HIS A 9 -5.09 7.61 8.94
N VAL A 10 -5.01 8.75 9.63
CA VAL A 10 -5.46 10.03 9.09
C VAL A 10 -4.67 10.39 7.84
N ALA A 11 -3.34 10.23 7.89
CA ALA A 11 -2.46 10.51 6.76
C ALA A 11 -2.69 9.56 5.57
N HIS A 12 -2.75 8.26 5.83
CA HIS A 12 -2.94 7.21 4.82
C HIS A 12 -4.29 7.34 4.13
N THR A 13 -5.37 7.52 4.89
CA THR A 13 -6.72 7.73 4.33
C THR A 13 -6.74 8.93 3.39
N TYR A 14 -6.14 10.04 3.79
CA TYR A 14 -6.02 11.23 2.96
C TYR A 14 -5.21 10.96 1.68
N VAL A 15 -4.06 10.29 1.79
CA VAL A 15 -3.20 9.98 0.65
C VAL A 15 -3.92 9.11 -0.36
N VAL A 16 -4.60 8.04 0.09
CA VAL A 16 -5.40 7.16 -0.78
C VAL A 16 -6.53 7.94 -1.46
N MET A 17 -7.26 8.78 -0.72
CA MET A 17 -8.32 9.61 -1.30
C MET A 17 -7.78 10.60 -2.35
N LYS A 18 -6.62 11.22 -2.10
CA LYS A 18 -6.02 12.17 -3.04
C LYS A 18 -5.46 11.50 -4.28
N MET A 19 -4.79 10.35 -4.13
CA MET A 19 -4.33 9.56 -5.28
C MET A 19 -5.53 9.18 -6.14
N SER A 20 -6.64 8.73 -5.53
CA SER A 20 -7.87 8.40 -6.25
C SER A 20 -8.42 9.57 -7.07
N GLN A 21 -8.34 10.80 -6.57
CA GLN A 21 -8.79 12.01 -7.28
C GLN A 21 -7.84 12.47 -8.40
N GLN A 22 -6.54 12.21 -8.28
CA GLN A 22 -5.52 12.70 -9.20
C GLN A 22 -5.37 11.83 -10.46
N HIS A 23 -5.85 10.59 -10.42
CA HIS A 23 -5.69 9.64 -11.51
C HIS A 23 -6.80 9.67 -12.56
N THR A 24 -7.83 10.51 -12.42
CA THR A 24 -8.93 10.57 -13.40
C THR A 24 -8.62 11.60 -14.49
N THR A 25 -8.11 11.16 -15.65
CA THR A 25 -7.93 12.02 -16.83
C THR A 25 -8.32 11.27 -18.10
N GLY A 26 -9.36 11.74 -18.80
CA GLY A 26 -9.81 11.13 -20.06
C GLY A 26 -10.39 9.73 -19.87
N ASN A 27 -9.89 8.76 -20.66
CA ASN A 27 -10.32 7.35 -20.63
C ASN A 27 -9.53 6.48 -19.64
N GLU A 28 -8.61 7.08 -18.88
CA GLU A 28 -7.78 6.41 -17.88
C GLU A 28 -8.09 6.93 -16.48
N GLY A 29 -7.96 6.04 -15.50
CA GLY A 29 -8.12 6.41 -14.10
C GLY A 29 -8.87 5.39 -13.27
N ILE A 30 -9.41 5.89 -12.16
CA ILE A 30 -10.03 5.07 -11.12
C ILE A 30 -11.52 5.37 -11.11
N GLU A 31 -12.32 4.38 -11.46
CA GLU A 31 -13.77 4.38 -11.28
C GLU A 31 -14.10 3.75 -9.93
N VAL A 32 -14.94 4.40 -9.12
CA VAL A 32 -15.41 3.84 -7.85
C VAL A 32 -16.81 3.28 -8.09
N LEU A 33 -16.93 1.96 -8.19
CA LEU A 33 -18.20 1.27 -8.42
C LEU A 33 -19.05 1.22 -7.16
N GLU A 34 -18.42 0.91 -6.02
CA GLU A 34 -19.09 0.83 -4.73
C GLU A 34 -18.23 1.40 -3.61
N ASN A 35 -18.87 2.08 -2.68
CA ASN A 35 -18.24 2.62 -1.48
C ASN A 35 -19.30 2.66 -0.36
N LYS A 36 -19.29 1.66 0.51
CA LYS A 36 -20.29 1.51 1.57
C LYS A 36 -19.66 1.17 2.91
N MET A 37 -20.37 1.52 3.98
CA MET A 37 -20.04 1.03 5.31
C MET A 37 -20.43 -0.46 5.41
N PHE A 38 -19.65 -1.23 6.15
CA PHE A 38 -20.01 -2.59 6.54
C PHE A 38 -19.85 -2.78 8.05
N GLU A 39 -20.57 -3.76 8.58
CA GLU A 39 -20.38 -4.26 9.93
C GLU A 39 -20.28 -5.77 9.85
N ASP A 40 -19.13 -6.29 10.27
CA ASP A 40 -18.82 -7.71 10.30
C ASP A 40 -18.54 -8.17 11.74
N ASN A 41 -18.83 -9.44 12.03
CA ASN A 41 -18.67 -9.99 13.36
C ASN A 41 -17.19 -10.14 13.76
N ALA A 42 -16.32 -10.49 12.81
CA ALA A 42 -14.89 -10.68 13.04
C ALA A 42 -14.12 -9.35 12.86
N LEU A 43 -14.37 -8.62 11.77
CA LEU A 43 -13.65 -7.40 11.41
C LEU A 43 -14.19 -6.16 12.12
N GLY A 44 -15.45 -6.16 12.55
CA GLY A 44 -16.10 -4.99 13.14
C GLY A 44 -16.65 -4.03 12.09
N LYS A 45 -16.68 -2.73 12.42
CA LYS A 45 -17.19 -1.70 11.51
C LYS A 45 -16.07 -1.24 10.59
N GLY A 46 -16.37 -1.13 9.31
CA GLY A 46 -15.40 -0.73 8.30
C GLY A 46 -16.04 -0.14 7.06
N ARG A 47 -15.21 0.05 6.03
CA ARG A 47 -15.62 0.54 4.72
C ARG A 47 -15.20 -0.45 3.65
N TYR A 48 -16.15 -0.83 2.82
CA TYR A 48 -15.95 -1.62 1.63
C TYR A 48 -15.84 -0.67 0.43
N THR A 49 -14.85 -0.90 -0.43
CA THR A 49 -14.76 -0.21 -1.72
C THR A 49 -14.53 -1.21 -2.85
N ASN A 50 -15.28 -1.04 -3.94
CA ASN A 50 -15.03 -1.70 -5.22
C ASN A 50 -14.62 -0.64 -6.23
N LYS A 51 -13.46 -0.79 -6.85
CA LYS A 51 -12.93 0.16 -7.83
C LYS A 51 -12.45 -0.53 -9.08
N VAL A 52 -12.54 0.15 -10.21
CA VAL A 52 -11.97 -0.28 -11.48
C VAL A 52 -10.86 0.69 -11.87
N TYR A 53 -9.68 0.13 -12.11
CA TYR A 53 -8.51 0.85 -12.58
C TYR A 53 -8.36 0.64 -14.08
N HIS A 54 -8.47 1.73 -14.83
CA HIS A 54 -8.21 1.80 -16.27
C HIS A 54 -6.75 2.24 -16.47
N LEU A 55 -5.88 1.27 -16.80
CA LEU A 55 -4.41 1.44 -16.79
C LEU A 55 -3.78 1.28 -18.18
N GLN A 56 -4.50 1.64 -19.24
CA GLN A 56 -4.12 1.34 -20.63
C GLN A 56 -2.72 1.89 -21.01
N SER A 57 -2.36 3.11 -20.60
CA SER A 57 -1.03 3.71 -20.84
C SER A 57 0.07 3.20 -19.91
N LYS A 58 -0.28 2.45 -18.87
CA LYS A 58 0.65 1.94 -17.84
C LYS A 58 1.01 0.47 -18.05
N VAL A 59 0.50 -0.14 -19.11
CA VAL A 59 0.80 -1.54 -19.48
C VAL A 59 2.27 -1.68 -19.88
N PRO A 60 3.03 -2.61 -19.27
CA PRO A 60 4.38 -2.91 -19.73
C PRO A 60 4.38 -3.39 -21.18
N ALA A 61 5.31 -2.89 -22.01
CA ALA A 61 5.36 -3.19 -23.44
C ALA A 61 5.49 -4.70 -23.79
N TRP A 62 5.99 -5.52 -22.88
CA TRP A 62 6.04 -6.97 -23.09
C TRP A 62 4.67 -7.65 -22.89
N LEU A 63 3.79 -7.07 -22.08
CA LEU A 63 2.47 -7.62 -21.78
C LEU A 63 1.52 -7.43 -22.96
N THR A 64 1.74 -6.39 -23.78
CA THR A 64 0.96 -6.13 -24.99
C THR A 64 1.15 -7.21 -26.08
N THR A 65 2.14 -8.10 -25.94
CA THR A 65 2.29 -9.28 -26.81
C THR A 65 1.25 -10.36 -26.51
N PHE A 66 0.71 -10.39 -25.29
CA PHE A 66 -0.21 -11.44 -24.82
C PHE A 66 -1.64 -10.92 -24.63
N ALA A 67 -1.82 -9.62 -24.43
CA ALA A 67 -3.12 -9.01 -24.21
C ALA A 67 -3.20 -7.64 -24.89
N PRO A 68 -4.37 -7.23 -25.40
CA PRO A 68 -4.56 -5.91 -25.99
C PRO A 68 -4.19 -4.77 -25.03
N ALA A 69 -3.73 -3.61 -25.53
CA ALA A 69 -3.35 -2.49 -24.63
C ALA A 69 -4.54 -1.92 -23.84
N ASP A 70 -5.76 -2.07 -24.35
CA ASP A 70 -7.02 -1.69 -23.70
C ASP A 70 -7.54 -2.76 -22.71
N SER A 71 -6.84 -3.90 -22.58
CA SER A 71 -7.26 -5.01 -21.73
C SER A 71 -6.84 -4.91 -20.26
N LEU A 72 -5.96 -3.97 -19.90
CA LEU A 72 -5.50 -3.82 -18.53
C LEU A 72 -6.49 -3.00 -17.69
N ILE A 73 -7.62 -3.64 -17.44
CA ILE A 73 -8.62 -3.23 -16.48
C ILE A 73 -8.40 -4.08 -15.24
N MET A 74 -8.14 -3.43 -14.11
CA MET A 74 -7.98 -4.11 -12.83
C MET A 74 -9.15 -3.76 -11.92
N GLN A 75 -9.82 -4.77 -11.38
CA GLN A 75 -10.87 -4.57 -10.39
C GLN A 75 -10.28 -4.80 -9.00
N GLU A 76 -10.38 -3.78 -8.16
CA GLU A 76 -10.04 -3.80 -6.74
C GLU A 76 -11.30 -4.01 -5.91
N GLU A 77 -11.25 -4.97 -5.01
CA GLU A 77 -12.16 -5.04 -3.86
C GLU A 77 -11.34 -4.87 -2.58
N ALA A 78 -11.73 -3.92 -1.73
CA ALA A 78 -11.02 -3.63 -0.50
C ALA A 78 -11.95 -3.51 0.71
N TRP A 79 -11.57 -4.18 1.81
CA TRP A 79 -12.24 -4.14 3.11
C TRP A 79 -11.33 -3.47 4.12
N ASN A 80 -11.76 -2.28 4.58
CA ASN A 80 -10.99 -1.49 5.52
C ASN A 80 -11.72 -1.41 6.88
N ALA A 81 -11.24 -2.16 7.86
CA ALA A 81 -11.76 -2.17 9.24
C ALA A 81 -10.91 -1.35 10.24
N PHE A 82 -10.00 -0.50 9.75
CA PHE A 82 -9.17 0.35 10.59
C PHE A 82 -9.99 1.53 11.18
N PRO A 83 -9.82 1.96 12.45
CA PRO A 83 -8.84 1.55 13.47
C PRO A 83 -9.27 0.45 14.45
N LYS A 84 -10.54 0.04 14.48
CA LYS A 84 -11.10 -0.81 15.55
C LYS A 84 -11.67 -2.12 15.00
N CYS A 85 -10.90 -3.19 15.09
CA CYS A 85 -11.43 -4.56 14.96
C CYS A 85 -12.04 -5.00 16.30
N LYS A 86 -13.26 -5.56 16.26
CA LYS A 86 -14.00 -5.98 17.47
C LYS A 86 -13.38 -7.18 18.19
N SER A 87 -12.55 -7.97 17.51
CA SER A 87 -12.19 -9.34 17.90
C SER A 87 -10.77 -9.53 18.45
N GLY A 88 -10.01 -8.46 18.72
CA GLY A 88 -8.59 -8.61 19.12
C GLY A 88 -7.68 -9.17 18.01
N LEU A 89 -8.24 -9.43 16.82
CA LEU A 89 -7.49 -9.77 15.62
C LEU A 89 -6.60 -8.58 15.19
N PRO A 90 -5.42 -8.86 14.61
CA PRO A 90 -4.57 -7.83 14.05
C PRO A 90 -5.36 -6.96 13.05
N ARG A 91 -5.22 -5.64 13.18
CA ARG A 91 -5.91 -4.61 12.39
C ARG A 91 -5.78 -4.90 10.88
N LEU A 92 -6.81 -5.52 10.30
CA LEU A 92 -6.74 -6.08 8.96
C LEU A 92 -7.31 -5.10 7.93
N HIS A 93 -6.53 -4.86 6.88
CA HIS A 93 -7.00 -4.25 5.64
C HIS A 93 -6.72 -5.25 4.52
N ASP A 94 -7.80 -5.75 3.95
CA ASP A 94 -7.74 -6.73 2.86
C ASP A 94 -8.05 -6.04 1.56
N PHE A 95 -7.20 -6.31 0.58
CA PHE A 95 -7.28 -5.79 -0.77
C PHE A 95 -7.09 -6.96 -1.72
N THR A 96 -8.01 -7.13 -2.66
CA THR A 96 -7.92 -8.12 -3.72
C THR A 96 -8.00 -7.41 -5.06
N LEU A 97 -7.07 -7.72 -5.95
CA LEU A 97 -6.99 -7.20 -7.30
C LEU A 97 -7.12 -8.35 -8.30
N CYS A 98 -8.09 -8.25 -9.18
CA CYS A 98 -8.34 -9.20 -10.25
C CYS A 98 -8.32 -8.49 -11.60
N CYS A 99 -8.08 -9.23 -12.67
CA CYS A 99 -8.16 -8.71 -14.03
C CYS A 99 -9.15 -9.55 -14.85
N PRO A 100 -10.23 -8.97 -15.41
CA PRO A 100 -11.21 -9.73 -16.19
C PRO A 100 -10.60 -10.50 -17.37
N TYR A 101 -9.55 -9.97 -17.98
CA TYR A 101 -8.82 -10.63 -19.07
C TYR A 101 -7.91 -11.77 -18.60
N PHE A 102 -7.50 -11.74 -17.34
CA PHE A 102 -6.72 -12.78 -16.69
C PHE A 102 -7.53 -13.38 -15.54
N PRO A 103 -8.54 -14.23 -15.80
CA PRO A 103 -9.48 -14.69 -14.77
C PRO A 103 -8.87 -15.61 -13.71
N ARG A 104 -7.65 -16.12 -13.95
CA ARG A 104 -6.88 -16.92 -12.98
C ARG A 104 -5.83 -16.09 -12.26
N PHE A 105 -5.67 -14.82 -12.62
CA PHE A 105 -4.81 -13.88 -11.92
C PHE A 105 -5.53 -13.38 -10.66
N GLN A 106 -4.84 -13.47 -9.53
CA GLN A 106 -5.28 -12.86 -8.29
C GLN A 106 -4.07 -12.25 -7.58
N LEU A 107 -4.25 -11.03 -7.07
CA LEU A 107 -3.29 -10.41 -6.16
C LEU A 107 -4.02 -9.99 -4.90
N THR A 108 -3.53 -10.45 -3.75
CA THR A 108 -4.09 -10.12 -2.44
C THR A 108 -3.05 -9.39 -1.61
N ILE A 109 -3.48 -8.32 -0.95
CA ILE A 109 -2.66 -7.58 0.02
C ILE A 109 -3.41 -7.55 1.34
N GLU A 110 -2.87 -8.26 2.32
CA GLU A 110 -3.33 -8.22 3.70
C GLU A 110 -2.40 -7.28 4.46
N THR A 111 -2.95 -6.28 5.16
CA THR A 111 -2.15 -5.35 5.95
C THR A 111 -2.49 -5.44 7.43
N VAL A 112 -1.47 -5.64 8.27
CA VAL A 112 -1.55 -5.56 9.72
C VAL A 112 -0.73 -4.37 10.22
N HIS A 113 -1.35 -3.49 11.00
CA HIS A 113 -0.64 -2.36 11.61
C HIS A 113 -0.35 -2.63 13.09
N ARG A 114 0.88 -2.39 13.57
CA ARG A 114 1.27 -2.53 14.98
C ARG A 114 2.04 -1.28 15.48
N PRO A 115 1.89 -0.89 16.76
CA PRO A 115 2.67 0.18 17.36
C PRO A 115 4.03 -0.38 17.82
N ASP A 116 4.79 -0.91 16.87
CA ASP A 116 6.09 -1.53 17.11
C ASP A 116 7.13 -1.07 16.07
N LYS A 117 8.34 -1.63 16.17
CA LYS A 117 9.48 -1.33 15.30
C LYS A 117 9.76 -2.40 14.24
N GLY A 118 8.80 -3.27 13.92
CA GLY A 118 8.99 -4.32 12.90
C GLY A 118 9.46 -5.66 13.46
N GLN A 119 9.26 -5.87 14.77
CA GLN A 119 9.73 -7.01 15.55
C GLN A 119 8.65 -8.06 15.82
N SER A 120 7.42 -7.85 15.36
CA SER A 120 6.36 -8.85 15.48
C SER A 120 6.51 -9.90 14.37
N GLU A 121 6.68 -11.15 14.76
CA GLU A 121 6.78 -12.27 13.83
C GLU A 121 5.39 -12.83 13.47
N ASN A 122 5.28 -13.40 12.27
CA ASN A 122 4.10 -14.09 11.75
C ASN A 122 2.75 -13.41 12.08
N VAL A 123 2.66 -12.09 11.92
CA VAL A 123 1.45 -11.34 12.32
C VAL A 123 0.20 -11.67 11.51
N HIS A 124 0.38 -12.35 10.37
CA HIS A 124 -0.69 -12.83 9.48
C HIS A 124 -1.12 -14.26 9.80
N GLY A 125 -0.45 -14.97 10.73
CA GLY A 125 -0.83 -16.33 11.11
C GLY A 125 -0.60 -17.37 9.99
N LEU A 126 0.46 -17.19 9.20
CA LEU A 126 0.85 -18.12 8.13
C LEU A 126 1.25 -19.49 8.69
N SER A 127 1.00 -20.53 7.91
CA SER A 127 1.47 -21.89 8.19
C SER A 127 3.00 -22.00 8.04
N GLU A 128 3.59 -23.08 8.56
CA GLU A 128 5.04 -23.34 8.41
C GLU A 128 5.47 -23.42 6.94
N GLU A 129 4.65 -24.04 6.09
CA GLU A 129 4.90 -24.13 4.65
C GLU A 129 4.90 -22.76 3.96
N GLN A 130 3.91 -21.91 4.29
CA GLN A 130 3.84 -20.54 3.78
C GLN A 130 5.01 -19.68 4.29
N LEU A 131 5.43 -19.87 5.54
CA LEU A 131 6.58 -19.17 6.09
C LEU A 131 7.89 -19.57 5.41
N ALA A 132 8.04 -20.85 5.06
CA ALA A 132 9.25 -21.36 4.43
C ALA A 132 9.48 -20.81 3.00
N THR A 133 8.40 -20.46 2.30
CA THR A 133 8.47 -19.90 0.93
C THR A 133 8.38 -18.37 0.89
N ARG A 134 8.07 -17.72 2.01
CA ARG A 134 7.90 -16.27 2.09
C ARG A 134 9.24 -15.53 2.08
N GLU A 135 9.31 -14.51 1.24
CA GLU A 135 10.39 -13.52 1.27
C GLU A 135 9.98 -12.32 2.15
N VAL A 136 10.93 -11.79 2.93
CA VAL A 136 10.70 -10.65 3.82
C VAL A 136 11.57 -9.47 3.39
N GLU A 137 10.90 -8.39 3.03
CA GLU A 137 11.54 -7.15 2.58
C GLU A 137 11.26 -6.00 3.56
N TYR A 138 12.29 -5.24 3.90
CA TYR A 138 12.21 -4.11 4.82
C TYR A 138 12.27 -2.79 4.06
N ILE A 139 11.19 -2.00 4.12
CA ILE A 139 11.14 -0.69 3.46
C ILE A 139 11.56 0.41 4.44
N ASP A 140 12.73 0.99 4.23
CA ASP A 140 13.15 2.22 4.91
C ASP A 140 12.76 3.46 4.10
N ILE A 141 11.82 4.24 4.64
CA ILE A 141 11.36 5.49 4.02
C ILE A 141 12.47 6.55 3.88
N ALA A 142 13.50 6.49 4.73
CA ALA A 142 14.63 7.41 4.75
C ALA A 142 15.81 6.92 3.89
N SER A 143 15.75 5.67 3.40
CA SER A 143 16.80 5.14 2.52
C SER A 143 16.91 6.01 1.27
N THR A 144 18.15 6.42 1.01
CA THR A 144 18.57 7.12 -0.20
C THR A 144 19.28 6.17 -1.17
N GLU A 145 19.32 4.87 -0.85
CA GLU A 145 19.98 3.88 -1.68
C GLU A 145 19.37 3.88 -3.07
N LYS A 146 20.27 3.92 -4.06
CA LYS A 146 19.93 3.89 -5.47
C LYS A 146 19.82 2.44 -5.93
N ASP A 147 18.99 1.67 -5.27
CA ASP A 147 18.65 0.33 -5.75
C ASP A 147 17.88 0.41 -7.08
N TYR A 148 17.72 -0.73 -7.74
CA TYR A 148 16.92 -0.83 -8.97
C TYR A 148 15.51 -0.22 -8.80
N TRP A 149 14.97 -0.30 -7.58
CA TRP A 149 13.66 0.22 -7.21
C TRP A 149 13.63 1.76 -7.21
N SER A 150 14.65 2.44 -6.70
CA SER A 150 14.74 3.90 -6.61
C SER A 150 14.52 4.62 -7.95
N TYR A 151 14.95 4.02 -9.06
CA TYR A 151 14.74 4.53 -10.42
C TYR A 151 13.26 4.48 -10.83
N LEU A 152 12.55 3.42 -10.42
CA LEU A 152 11.14 3.16 -10.76
C LEU A 152 10.17 3.85 -9.79
N VAL A 153 10.60 4.09 -8.55
CA VAL A 153 9.81 4.77 -7.52
C VAL A 153 9.48 6.21 -7.91
N GLY A 154 10.30 6.86 -8.73
CA GLY A 154 10.15 8.28 -8.95
C GLY A 154 10.54 9.04 -7.68
N ASN A 155 11.31 10.09 -7.85
CA ASN A 155 11.95 10.76 -6.73
C ASN A 155 10.88 11.48 -5.90
N ASN A 156 10.57 10.97 -4.69
CA ASN A 156 10.00 11.85 -3.69
C ASN A 156 11.13 12.82 -3.34
N ASN A 157 11.07 14.04 -3.87
CA ASN A 157 12.17 15.03 -3.81
C ASN A 157 12.56 15.48 -2.39
N VAL A 158 12.06 14.83 -1.35
CA VAL A 158 12.36 15.14 0.05
C VAL A 158 13.35 14.11 0.57
N ASP A 159 14.56 14.58 0.83
CA ASP A 159 15.58 13.85 1.55
C ASP A 159 15.23 13.84 3.06
N PHE A 160 14.68 12.72 3.54
CA PHE A 160 14.27 12.60 4.95
C PHE A 160 15.45 12.59 5.94
N SER A 161 16.67 12.37 5.46
CA SER A 161 17.88 12.52 6.28
C SER A 161 18.23 13.99 6.58
N LYS A 162 17.62 14.93 5.85
CA LYS A 162 17.79 16.38 6.04
C LYS A 162 16.50 17.08 6.47
N PHE A 163 15.37 16.43 6.26
CA PHE A 163 14.07 16.99 6.60
C PHE A 163 13.80 16.96 8.11
N LYS A 164 13.52 18.13 8.70
CA LYS A 164 12.99 18.25 10.06
C LYS A 164 11.67 19.02 10.02
N SER A 165 10.64 18.48 10.65
CA SER A 165 9.35 19.16 10.76
C SER A 165 9.47 20.35 11.72
N GLU A 166 9.17 21.55 11.24
CA GLU A 166 9.03 22.73 12.10
C GLU A 166 7.86 22.60 13.07
N LYS A 167 6.82 21.84 12.69
CA LYS A 167 5.58 21.72 13.46
C LYS A 167 5.66 20.69 14.59
N THR A 168 6.22 19.52 14.30
CA THR A 168 6.29 18.41 15.28
C THR A 168 7.67 18.25 15.90
N GLY A 169 8.70 18.89 15.32
CA GLY A 169 10.09 18.68 15.69
C GLY A 169 10.70 17.35 15.22
N ARG A 170 9.92 16.46 14.57
CA ARG A 170 10.38 15.13 14.13
C ARG A 170 11.33 15.23 12.93
N GLY A 171 12.26 14.28 12.87
CA GLY A 171 13.36 14.26 11.91
C GLY A 171 14.55 15.13 12.38
N PRO A 172 15.68 15.07 11.66
CA PRO A 172 15.95 14.21 10.50
C PRO A 172 15.93 12.72 10.81
N LEU A 173 15.59 11.91 9.81
CA LEU A 173 15.65 10.45 9.89
C LEU A 173 17.05 10.00 9.47
N LEU A 174 17.93 9.85 10.46
CA LEU A 174 19.31 9.37 10.26
C LEU A 174 19.36 7.84 10.32
N GLU A 175 20.52 7.26 10.03
CA GLU A 175 20.75 5.81 10.18
C GLU A 175 20.34 5.33 11.59
N GLY A 176 19.56 4.25 11.65
CA GLY A 176 19.00 3.71 12.89
C GLY A 176 17.89 4.56 13.52
N TRP A 177 17.24 5.45 12.75
CA TRP A 177 16.12 6.25 13.26
C TRP A 177 14.97 5.40 13.80
N GLN A 178 14.78 4.19 13.26
CA GLN A 178 13.75 3.24 13.64
C GLN A 178 13.82 2.90 15.14
N ASP A 179 15.04 2.82 15.70
CA ASP A 179 15.26 2.47 17.11
C ASP A 179 15.09 3.65 18.06
N ARG A 180 15.26 4.87 17.55
CA ARG A 180 15.27 6.10 18.36
C ARG A 180 13.99 6.90 18.26
N CYS A 181 13.10 6.53 17.34
CA CYS A 181 11.86 7.25 17.10
C CYS A 181 10.74 6.80 18.04
N ASP A 182 10.05 7.78 18.62
CA ASP A 182 8.81 7.63 19.37
C ASP A 182 7.92 8.87 19.10
N PRO A 183 6.66 8.73 18.65
CA PRO A 183 5.95 7.48 18.36
C PRO A 183 6.44 6.77 17.09
N VAL A 184 6.31 5.45 17.09
CA VAL A 184 6.63 4.56 15.95
C VAL A 184 5.54 3.51 15.74
N MET A 185 5.33 3.13 14.48
CA MET A 185 4.46 2.03 14.07
C MET A 185 5.07 1.26 12.90
N THR A 186 4.62 0.03 12.68
CA THR A 186 4.94 -0.79 11.50
C THR A 186 3.66 -1.27 10.80
N ALA A 187 3.66 -1.19 9.48
CA ALA A 187 2.62 -1.76 8.62
C ALA A 187 3.21 -3.01 7.95
N TYR A 188 2.80 -4.17 8.43
CA TYR A 188 3.15 -5.47 7.86
C TYR A 188 2.19 -5.73 6.70
N LYS A 189 2.73 -5.82 5.49
CA LYS A 189 1.95 -6.04 4.27
C LYS A 189 2.35 -7.38 3.68
N LEU A 190 1.45 -8.35 3.75
CA LEU A 190 1.60 -9.61 3.05
C LEU A 190 1.03 -9.45 1.64
N VAL A 191 1.87 -9.68 0.64
CA VAL A 191 1.45 -9.66 -0.77
C VAL A 191 1.50 -11.09 -1.29
N THR A 192 0.36 -11.57 -1.76
CA THR A 192 0.21 -12.89 -2.39
C THR A 192 -0.19 -12.66 -3.84
N ILE A 193 0.51 -13.28 -4.78
CA ILE A 193 0.22 -13.16 -6.20
C ILE A 193 0.13 -14.55 -6.80
N ASP A 194 -1.00 -14.86 -7.41
CA ASP A 194 -1.24 -16.06 -8.18
C ASP A 194 -1.36 -15.67 -9.66
N ALA A 195 -0.37 -16.03 -10.48
CA ALA A 195 -0.43 -15.84 -11.93
C ALA A 195 -0.11 -17.15 -12.68
N PRO A 196 -1.02 -18.15 -12.68
CA PRO A 196 -0.80 -19.48 -13.25
C PRO A 196 -0.88 -19.50 -14.79
N TYR A 197 -0.06 -18.67 -15.44
CA TYR A 197 0.02 -18.51 -16.88
C TYR A 197 1.36 -19.02 -17.40
N TRP A 198 1.28 -20.01 -18.27
CA TRP A 198 2.46 -20.57 -18.91
C TRP A 198 3.14 -19.52 -19.80
N GLY A 199 4.47 -19.43 -19.71
CA GLY A 199 5.31 -18.52 -20.51
C GLY A 199 5.52 -17.12 -19.93
N PHE A 200 4.53 -16.53 -19.24
CA PHE A 200 4.66 -15.15 -18.73
C PHE A 200 4.21 -14.92 -17.27
N GLY A 201 3.66 -15.93 -16.58
CA GLY A 201 3.16 -15.81 -15.19
C GLY A 201 4.20 -15.28 -14.21
N TYR A 202 5.38 -15.90 -14.17
CA TYR A 202 6.50 -15.45 -13.33
C TYR A 202 6.91 -13.99 -13.61
N ARG A 203 6.93 -13.59 -14.89
CA ARG A 203 7.26 -12.21 -15.27
C ARG A 203 6.18 -11.22 -14.81
N LEU A 204 4.92 -11.63 -14.81
CA LEU A 204 3.79 -10.85 -14.32
C LEU A 204 3.87 -10.68 -12.79
N GLU A 205 4.13 -11.77 -12.05
CA GLU A 205 4.34 -11.75 -10.60
C GLU A 205 5.46 -10.78 -10.22
N GLN A 206 6.63 -10.91 -10.84
CA GLN A 206 7.77 -10.04 -10.56
C GLN A 206 7.48 -8.57 -10.86
N ALA A 207 6.79 -8.27 -11.97
CA ALA A 207 6.40 -6.91 -12.32
C ALA A 207 5.42 -6.31 -11.30
N LEU A 208 4.51 -7.12 -10.76
CA LEU A 208 3.53 -6.68 -9.77
C LEU A 208 4.13 -6.55 -8.36
N ILE A 209 5.03 -7.44 -7.95
CA ILE A 209 5.79 -7.31 -6.69
C ILE A 209 6.53 -5.98 -6.69
N LEU A 210 7.29 -5.73 -7.77
CA LEU A 210 7.97 -4.47 -8.03
C LEU A 210 7.02 -3.27 -7.91
N PHE A 211 5.93 -3.28 -8.68
CA PHE A 211 4.99 -2.16 -8.70
C PHE A 211 4.41 -1.88 -7.30
N ASN A 212 4.06 -2.93 -6.57
CA ASN A 212 3.52 -2.81 -5.22
C ASN A 212 4.56 -2.28 -4.23
N PHE A 213 5.78 -2.81 -4.24
CA PHE A 213 6.87 -2.33 -3.40
C PHE A 213 7.08 -0.82 -3.59
N VAL A 214 7.18 -0.40 -4.85
CA VAL A 214 7.35 0.99 -5.24
C VAL A 214 6.20 1.87 -4.75
N ASN A 215 4.96 1.46 -5.02
CA ASN A 215 3.78 2.22 -4.65
C ASN A 215 3.66 2.35 -3.12
N MET A 216 3.92 1.26 -2.39
CA MET A 216 3.91 1.24 -0.93
C MET A 216 4.94 2.21 -0.37
N ALA A 217 6.20 2.15 -0.81
CA ALA A 217 7.25 3.06 -0.35
C ALA A 217 6.87 4.54 -0.59
N ASN A 218 6.34 4.86 -1.77
CA ASN A 218 5.88 6.21 -2.11
C ASN A 218 4.70 6.69 -1.25
N GLN A 219 3.72 5.82 -1.03
CA GLN A 219 2.59 6.11 -0.15
C GLN A 219 3.08 6.41 1.28
N GLN A 220 3.98 5.59 1.82
CA GLN A 220 4.56 5.78 3.15
C GLN A 220 5.30 7.13 3.25
N ARG A 221 6.20 7.42 2.30
CA ARG A 221 6.94 8.69 2.25
C ARG A 221 6.00 9.89 2.17
N THR A 222 4.94 9.82 1.37
CA THR A 222 3.94 10.88 1.23
C THR A 222 3.12 11.07 2.50
N CYS A 223 2.73 9.98 3.18
CA CYS A 223 2.06 10.03 4.47
C CYS A 223 2.92 10.76 5.51
N TYR A 224 4.19 10.39 5.61
CA TYR A 224 5.13 11.05 6.52
C TYR A 224 5.27 12.53 6.20
N LYS A 225 5.65 12.88 4.97
CA LYS A 225 5.81 14.27 4.53
C LYS A 225 4.60 15.14 4.87
N ARG A 226 3.39 14.71 4.46
CA ARG A 226 2.17 15.52 4.66
C ARG A 226 1.80 15.72 6.13
N LYS A 227 2.02 14.69 6.97
CA LYS A 227 1.82 14.84 8.41
C LYS A 227 2.76 15.91 8.97
N GLN A 228 4.00 15.94 8.50
CA GLN A 228 5.02 16.88 8.97
C GLN A 228 4.83 18.32 8.45
N GLU A 229 4.24 18.49 7.27
CA GLU A 229 3.89 19.81 6.68
C GLU A 229 2.63 20.43 7.29
N GLY A 230 1.88 19.69 8.12
CA GLY A 230 0.90 20.28 9.01
C GLY A 230 -0.36 20.87 8.39
N LYS A 231 -0.68 20.58 7.11
CA LYS A 231 -1.96 20.98 6.50
C LYS A 231 -3.11 20.47 7.38
N LYS A 232 -3.94 21.38 7.90
CA LYS A 232 -5.18 21.02 8.61
C LYS A 232 -6.07 20.29 7.60
N ILE A 233 -6.28 18.99 7.80
CA ILE A 233 -7.17 18.20 6.95
C ILE A 233 -8.55 18.26 7.62
N LEU A 234 -9.47 19.04 7.04
CA LEU A 234 -10.87 19.01 7.40
C LEU A 234 -11.51 17.83 6.65
N PHE A 235 -12.00 16.84 7.40
CA PHE A 235 -12.78 15.74 6.84
C PHE A 235 -14.24 16.17 6.80
N HIS A 236 -14.78 16.42 5.61
CA HIS A 236 -16.22 16.34 5.39
C HIS A 236 -16.52 14.88 5.05
N LEU A 237 -16.97 14.13 6.07
CA LEU A 237 -17.62 12.84 5.87
C LEU A 237 -19.11 13.16 5.72
N CYS A 238 -19.61 13.23 4.49
CA CYS A 238 -21.04 13.14 4.22
C CYS A 238 -21.41 11.67 4.06
#